data_AF-R7KBD6-F1
#
_entry.id   AF-R7KBD6-F1
#
_cell.length_a   1.000
_cell.length_b   1.000
_cell.length_c   1.000
_cell.angle_alpha   90.00
_cell.angle_beta   90.00
_cell.angle_gamma   90.00
#
_symmetry.space_group_name_H-M   'P 1'
#
loop_
_entity.id
_entity.type
_entity.pdbx_description
1 polymer ?
#
loop_
_entity_poly.entity_id
_entity_poly.type
_entity_poly.pdbx_seq_one_letter_code
_entity_poly.pdbx_strand_id
1 'polypeptide(L)' 'MNKASIATERLKDILIKDKVKATPGFLDVLKSDLRHLLGDYFELDSDVYLELELTDKGDFYVIINTRANRIKTFMST' A
#
# COMPACT_ATOMS: atom_id res chain seq x y z
N MET A 1 16.00 29.22 -2.60
CA MET A 1 14.79 28.63 -1.99
C MET A 1 14.44 29.37 -0.70
N ASN A 2 13.19 29.78 -0.54
CA ASN A 2 12.68 30.52 0.63
C ASN A 2 12.45 29.57 1.82
N LYS A 3 12.94 29.92 3.02
CA LYS A 3 12.79 29.12 4.26
C LYS A 3 11.32 28.82 4.61
N ALA A 4 10.41 29.73 4.30
CA ALA A 4 8.97 29.53 4.52
C ALA A 4 8.41 28.37 3.68
N SER A 5 8.87 28.21 2.44
CA SER A 5 8.43 27.13 1.54
C SER A 5 8.86 25.76 2.05
N ILE A 6 10.06 25.67 2.63
CA ILE A 6 10.59 24.42 3.19
C ILE A 6 9.80 24.00 4.44
N ALA A 7 9.41 24.95 5.28
CA ALA A 7 8.61 24.69 6.47
C ALA A 7 7.20 24.19 6.12
N THR A 8 6.57 24.76 5.09
CA THR A 8 5.24 24.34 4.62
C THR A 8 5.24 22.93 4.04
N GLU A 9 6.24 22.57 3.23
CA GLU A 9 6.33 21.20 2.67
C GLU A 9 6.54 20.16 3.78
N ARG A 10 7.42 20.44 4.75
CA ARG A 10 7.62 19.56 5.90
C ARG A 10 6.35 19.38 6.73
N LEU A 11 5.55 20.43 6.89
CA LEU A 11 4.29 20.36 7.62
C LEU A 11 3.25 19.51 6.89
N LYS A 12 3.15 19.63 5.56
CA LYS A 12 2.27 18.76 4.74
C LYS A 12 2.67 17.29 4.86
N ASP A 13 3.96 16.99 4.76
CA ASP A 13 4.47 15.62 4.89
C ASP A 13 4.11 15.00 6.23
N ILE A 14 4.25 15.76 7.32
CA ILE A 14 3.87 15.31 8.67
C ILE A 14 2.37 15.03 8.73
N LEU A 15 1.53 15.95 8.26
CA LEU A 15 0.07 15.82 8.31
C LEU A 15 -0.43 14.63 7.47
N ILE A 16 0.16 14.38 6.30
CA ILE A 16 -0.25 13.25 5.46
C ILE A 16 0.26 11.93 6.05
N LYS A 17 1.49 11.88 6.59
CA LYS A 17 1.98 10.71 7.33
C LYS A 17 1.10 10.42 8.54
N ASP A 18 0.64 11.44 9.26
CA ASP A 18 -0.28 11.28 10.38
C ASP A 18 -1.65 10.77 9.92
N LYS A 19 -2.18 11.30 8.82
CA LYS A 19 -3.44 10.83 8.23
C LYS A 19 -3.35 9.38 7.75
N VAL A 20 -2.25 9.00 7.10
CA VAL A 20 -1.98 7.63 6.65
C VAL A 20 -1.84 6.69 7.85
N LYS A 21 -1.09 7.09 8.87
CA LYS A 21 -0.99 6.38 10.16
C LYS A 21 -2.30 6.32 10.94
N ALA A 22 -3.23 7.25 10.71
CA ALA A 22 -4.58 7.26 11.28
C ALA A 22 -5.58 6.40 10.49
N THR A 23 -5.17 5.87 9.33
CA THR A 23 -5.89 4.85 8.56
C THR A 23 -5.32 3.41 8.64
N PRO A 24 -4.89 2.87 9.81
CA PRO A 24 -4.45 1.47 9.89
C PRO A 24 -5.54 0.52 9.39
N GLY A 25 -6.78 0.77 9.80
CA GLY A 25 -7.91 -0.07 9.41
C GLY A 25 -8.17 -0.10 7.90
N PHE A 26 -7.86 0.97 7.16
CA PHE A 26 -8.00 0.95 5.71
C PHE A 26 -6.95 0.05 5.05
N LEU A 27 -5.68 0.17 5.48
CA LEU A 27 -4.59 -0.66 4.93
C LEU A 27 -4.77 -2.12 5.29
N ASP A 28 -5.24 -2.41 6.50
CA ASP A 28 -5.54 -3.78 6.95
C ASP A 28 -6.67 -4.41 6.13
N VAL A 29 -7.75 -3.66 5.87
CA VAL A 29 -8.86 -4.13 5.02
C VAL A 29 -8.38 -4.34 3.58
N LEU A 30 -7.68 -3.37 3.00
CA LEU A 30 -7.14 -3.49 1.64
C LEU A 30 -6.17 -4.68 1.51
N LYS A 31 -5.31 -4.89 2.51
CA LYS A 31 -4.41 -6.05 2.58
C LYS A 31 -5.20 -7.36 2.61
N SER A 32 -6.26 -7.43 3.40
CA SER A 32 -7.14 -8.59 3.47
C SER A 32 -7.79 -8.88 2.11
N ASP A 33 -8.36 -7.87 1.46
CA ASP A 33 -9.02 -8.02 0.15
C ASP A 33 -8.04 -8.49 -0.92
N LEU A 34 -6.84 -7.89 -0.97
CA LEU A 34 -5.78 -8.29 -1.89
C LEU A 34 -5.30 -9.72 -1.64
N ARG A 35 -5.19 -10.12 -0.37
CA ARG A 35 -4.80 -11.48 -0.01
C ARG A 35 -5.82 -12.50 -0.50
N HIS A 36 -7.12 -12.21 -0.38
CA HIS A 36 -8.16 -13.09 -0.90
C HIS A 36 -8.12 -13.13 -2.43
N LEU A 37 -8.14 -11.96 -3.07
CA LEU A 37 -8.09 -11.85 -4.52
C LEU A 37 -6.89 -12.60 -5.10
N LEU A 38 -5.67 -12.31 -4.63
CA LEU A 38 -4.46 -12.96 -5.13
C LEU A 38 -4.44 -14.45 -4.75
N GLY A 39 -4.93 -14.78 -3.55
CA GLY A 39 -5.06 -16.16 -3.09
C GLY A 39 -6.03 -17.00 -3.92
N ASP A 40 -7.04 -16.41 -4.57
CA ASP A 40 -7.95 -17.14 -5.45
C ASP A 40 -7.27 -17.63 -6.73
N TYR A 41 -6.26 -16.91 -7.21
CA TYR A 41 -5.52 -17.23 -8.44
C TYR A 41 -4.15 -17.84 -8.21
N PHE A 42 -3.54 -17.62 -7.06
CA PHE A 42 -2.16 -18.02 -6.78
C PHE A 42 -2.03 -18.78 -5.46
N GLU A 43 -1.03 -19.64 -5.39
CA GLU A 43 -0.54 -20.20 -4.13
C GLU A 43 0.54 -19.27 -3.58
N LEU A 44 0.12 -18.37 -2.68
CA LEU A 44 0.99 -17.38 -2.05
C LEU A 44 1.96 -18.07 -1.08
N ASP A 45 3.26 -17.75 -1.18
CA ASP A 45 4.30 -18.27 -0.28
C ASP A 45 4.63 -17.29 0.86
N SER A 46 4.18 -16.04 0.71
CA SER A 46 4.32 -14.97 1.67
C SER A 46 2.96 -14.30 1.90
N ASP A 47 2.89 -13.50 2.98
CA ASP A 47 1.77 -12.57 3.13
C ASP A 47 1.89 -11.43 2.08
N VAL A 48 0.78 -10.71 1.87
CA VAL A 48 0.75 -9.53 1.01
C VAL A 48 1.31 -8.36 1.80
N TYR A 49 2.51 -7.88 1.45
CA TYR A 49 3.05 -6.65 2.02
C TYR A 49 2.46 -5.44 1.30
N LEU A 50 2.01 -4.45 2.06
CA LEU A 50 1.45 -3.22 1.54
C LEU A 50 2.11 -2.03 2.22
N GLU A 51 2.57 -1.09 1.41
CA GLU A 51 3.20 0.15 1.85
C GLU A 51 2.66 1.35 1.07
N LEU A 52 2.60 2.50 1.74
CA LEU A 52 2.28 3.78 1.12
C LEU A 52 3.50 4.68 1.16
N GLU A 53 4.00 5.06 -0.01
CA GLU A 53 5.09 6.03 -0.12
C GLU A 53 4.55 7.38 -0.57
N LEU A 54 4.82 8.43 0.20
CA LEU A 54 4.46 9.79 -0.17
C LEU A 54 5.53 10.40 -1.07
N THR A 55 5.06 11.08 -2.11
CA THR A 55 5.90 11.88 -2.99
C THR A 55 6.00 13.30 -2.48
N ASP A 56 7.07 13.99 -2.89
CA ASP A 56 7.29 15.42 -2.61
C ASP A 56 6.18 16.35 -3.15
N LYS A 57 5.26 15.83 -3.97
CA LYS A 57 4.12 16.58 -4.52
C LYS A 57 2.82 16.38 -3.72
N GLY A 58 2.85 15.53 -2.70
CA GLY A 58 1.69 15.18 -1.88
C GLY A 58 0.82 14.05 -2.47
N ASP A 59 1.16 13.54 -3.65
CA ASP A 59 0.62 12.28 -4.16
C ASP A 59 1.26 11.10 -3.41
N PHE A 60 0.63 9.93 -3.45
CA PHE A 60 1.14 8.71 -2.83
C PHE A 60 1.19 7.54 -3.81
N TYR A 61 2.22 6.71 -3.67
CA TYR A 61 2.33 5.40 -4.28
C TYR A 61 1.79 4.33 -3.33
N VAL A 62 1.04 3.38 -3.88
CA VAL A 62 0.67 2.15 -3.18
C VAL A 62 1.56 1.04 -3.70
N ILE A 63 2.43 0.51 -2.83
CA ILE A 63 3.37 -0.55 -3.17
C ILE A 63 2.84 -1.85 -2.57
N ILE A 64 2.55 -2.82 -3.44
CA ILE A 64 2.04 -4.13 -3.06
C ILE A 64 3.08 -5.17 -3.48
N ASN A 65 3.62 -5.90 -2.50
CA ASN A 65 4.58 -6.98 -2.73
C ASN A 65 4.04 -8.28 -2.16
N THR A 66 3.99 -9.32 -3.00
CA THR A 66 3.73 -10.68 -2.55
C THR A 66 4.52 -11.63 -3.43
N ARG A 67 4.83 -12.80 -2.90
CA ARG A 67 5.42 -13.88 -3.69
C ARG A 67 4.46 -15.06 -3.73
N ALA A 68 4.53 -15.78 -4.84
CA ALA A 68 3.68 -16.92 -5.13
C ALA A 68 4.51 -17.99 -5.81
N ASN A 69 4.25 -19.25 -5.47
CA ASN A 69 4.99 -20.39 -6.00
C ASN A 69 4.28 -21.05 -7.18
N ARG A 70 2.97 -20.81 -7.36
CA ARG A 70 2.16 -21.45 -8.39
C ARG A 70 0.92 -20.65 -8.74
N ILE A 71 0.50 -20.74 -9.99
CA ILE A 71 -0.81 -20.28 -10.47
C ILE A 71 -1.81 -21.44 -10.33
N LYS A 72 -2.97 -21.19 -9.71
CA LYS A 72 -4.02 -22.20 -9.54
C LYS A 72 -4.64 -22.54 -10.89
N THR A 73 -4.90 -23.83 -11.11
CA THR A 73 -5.58 -24.31 -12.31
C THR A 73 -7.08 -24.22 -12.09
N PHE A 74 -7.77 -23.46 -12.94
CA PHE A 74 -9.22 -23.40 -12.93
C PHE A 74 -9.76 -24.51 -13.82
N MET A 75 -10.52 -25.44 -13.24
CA MET A 75 -11.28 -26.38 -14.06
C MET A 75 -12.47 -25.61 -14.64
N SER A 76 -12.42 -25.34 -15.94
CA SER A 76 -13.60 -24.91 -16.69
C SER A 76 -14.61 -26.05 -16.64
N THR A 77 -15.71 -25.86 -15.90
CA THR A 77 -16.90 -26.71 -16.02
C THR A 77 -17.54 -26.56 -17.39
#